data_AF-A0A2G4H340-F1
#
_entry.id   AF-A0A2G4H340-F1
#
_cell.length_a   1.000
_cell.length_b   1.000
_cell.length_c   1.000
_cell.angle_alpha   90.00
_cell.angle_beta   90.00
_cell.angle_gamma   90.00
#
_symmetry.space_group_name_H-M   'P 1'
#
loop_
_entity.id
_entity.type
_entity.pdbx_description
1 polymer ?
#
loop_
_entity_poly.entity_id
_entity_poly.type
_entity_poly.pdbx_seq_one_letter_code
_entity_poly.pdbx_strand_id
1 'polypeptide(L)'
;MSDQSPPKLIQRWENLEMGLQFLIAFVVLIPVIALLHWTALNQPIARGAVYGVFWALPAAFLIAIASQNEKRKRRGLLNVKDEHDDTTGSSAS
;
A
#
# COMPACT_ATOMS: atom_id res chain seq x y z
N MET A 1 9.31 21.35 -12.53
CA MET A 1 8.62 20.14 -12.05
C MET A 1 9.32 19.69 -10.77
N SER A 2 8.64 19.65 -9.63
CA SER A 2 9.21 18.99 -8.45
C SER A 2 9.47 17.53 -8.79
N ASP A 3 10.66 17.03 -8.44
CA ASP A 3 11.02 15.63 -8.57
C ASP A 3 9.97 14.78 -7.83
N GLN A 4 9.07 14.12 -8.58
CA GLN A 4 7.94 13.34 -8.07
C GLN A 4 8.39 11.95 -7.59
N SER A 5 9.62 11.85 -7.12
CA SER A 5 10.14 10.63 -6.52
C SER A 5 9.35 10.32 -5.24
N PRO A 6 8.80 9.11 -5.08
CA PRO A 6 8.00 8.78 -3.90
C PRO A 6 8.84 8.94 -2.63
N PRO A 7 8.24 9.38 -1.51
CA PRO A 7 8.93 9.47 -0.22
C PRO A 7 9.69 8.18 0.10
N LYS A 8 10.91 8.31 0.65
CA LYS A 8 11.78 7.15 0.97
C LYS A 8 11.10 6.10 1.84
N LEU A 9 10.17 6.52 2.71
CA LEU A 9 9.39 5.61 3.54
C LEU A 9 8.45 4.71 2.71
N ILE A 10 7.78 5.28 1.71
CA ILE A 10 6.88 4.54 0.81
C ILE A 10 7.70 3.54 -0.01
N GLN A 11 8.86 3.96 -0.53
CA GLN A 11 9.75 3.04 -1.25
C GLN A 11 10.20 1.86 -0.38
N ARG A 12 10.52 2.11 0.89
CA ARG A 12 10.89 1.04 1.86
C ARG A 12 9.74 0.08 2.08
N TRP A 13 8.52 0.58 2.23
CA TRP A 13 7.31 -0.23 2.37
C TRP A 13 7.05 -1.08 1.11
N GLU A 14 7.05 -0.46 -0.06
CA GLU A 14 6.83 -1.11 -1.36
C GLU A 14 7.91 -2.16 -1.69
N ASN A 15 9.11 -2.04 -1.11
CA ASN A 15 10.19 -3.02 -1.26
C ASN A 15 10.03 -4.27 -0.38
N LEU A 16 9.13 -4.26 0.60
CA LEU A 16 8.82 -5.46 1.36
C LEU A 16 8.11 -6.50 0.48
N GLU A 17 8.34 -7.77 0.76
CA GLU A 17 7.57 -8.86 0.16
C GLU A 17 6.07 -8.68 0.46
N MET A 18 5.21 -9.06 -0.50
CA MET A 18 3.76 -8.94 -0.34
C MET A 18 3.24 -9.63 0.93
N GLY A 19 3.79 -10.80 1.28
CA GLY A 19 3.45 -11.50 2.51
C GLY A 19 3.77 -10.70 3.77
N LEU A 20 4.88 -9.96 3.77
CA LEU A 20 5.27 -9.12 4.90
C LEU A 20 4.44 -7.83 4.97
N GLN A 21 4.10 -7.22 3.83
CA GLN A 21 3.15 -6.10 3.78
C GLN A 21 1.79 -6.51 4.34
N PHE A 22 1.30 -7.68 3.93
CA PHE A 22 0.06 -8.26 4.44
C PHE A 22 0.14 -8.49 5.95
N LEU A 23 1.21 -9.15 6.44
CA LEU A 23 1.36 -9.45 7.86
C LEU A 23 1.38 -8.19 8.73
N ILE A 24 2.16 -7.17 8.33
CA ILE A 24 2.22 -5.90 9.06
C ILE A 24 0.86 -5.20 9.02
N ALA A 25 0.23 -5.09 7.85
CA ALA A 25 -1.08 -4.48 7.71
C ALA A 25 -2.14 -5.20 8.55
N PHE A 26 -2.12 -6.54 8.57
CA PHE A 26 -3.06 -7.36 9.32
C PHE A 26 -2.95 -7.10 10.83
N VAL A 27 -1.74 -7.15 11.39
CA VAL A 27 -1.51 -6.91 12.81
C VAL A 27 -1.95 -5.49 13.22
N VAL A 28 -1.67 -4.49 12.39
CA VAL A 28 -2.06 -3.09 12.67
C VAL A 28 -3.57 -2.89 12.53
N LEU A 29 -4.22 -3.55 11.57
CA LEU A 29 -5.65 -3.37 11.31
C LEU A 29 -6.55 -4.04 12.36
N ILE A 30 -6.11 -5.11 13.02
CA ILE A 30 -6.90 -5.76 14.08
C ILE A 30 -7.35 -4.75 15.16
N PRO A 31 -6.45 -4.02 15.86
CA PRO A 31 -6.86 -3.07 16.89
C PRO A 31 -7.62 -1.89 16.29
N VAL A 32 -7.27 -1.41 15.10
CA VAL A 32 -7.97 -0.29 14.44
C VAL A 32 -9.43 -0.64 14.18
N ILE A 33 -9.69 -1.80 13.58
CA ILE A 33 -11.04 -2.24 13.25
C ILE A 33 -11.81 -2.65 14.51
N ALA A 34 -11.16 -3.29 15.48
CA ALA A 34 -11.80 -3.62 16.75
C ALA A 34 -12.26 -2.36 17.51
N LEU A 35 -11.42 -1.32 17.55
CA LEU A 35 -11.77 -0.02 18.12
C LEU A 35 -12.88 0.68 17.36
N LEU A 36 -12.92 0.55 16.02
CA LEU A 36 -14.03 1.06 15.22
C LEU A 36 -15.36 0.38 15.60
N HIS A 37 -15.35 -0.93 15.83
CA HIS A 37 -16.55 -1.66 16.24
C HIS A 37 -17.01 -1.30 17.66
N TRP A 38 -16.06 -1.06 18.57
CA TRP A 38 -16.39 -0.62 19.92
C TRP A 38 -16.92 0.82 19.93
N THR A 39 -16.20 1.75 19.31
CA THR A 39 -16.50 3.18 19.46
C THR A 39 -17.60 3.65 18.50
N ALA A 40 -17.48 3.37 17.20
CA ALA A 40 -18.41 3.89 16.20
C ALA A 40 -19.69 3.04 16.09
N LEU A 41 -19.60 1.74 16.34
CA LEU A 41 -20.72 0.80 16.21
C LEU A 41 -21.31 0.35 17.56
N ASN A 42 -20.76 0.82 18.68
CA ASN A 42 -21.17 0.50 20.06
C ASN A 42 -21.39 -1.01 20.30
N GLN A 43 -20.57 -1.85 19.69
CA GLN A 43 -20.71 -3.31 19.79
C GLN A 43 -20.05 -3.86 21.07
N PRO A 44 -20.51 -5.02 21.58
CA PRO A 44 -19.85 -5.71 22.68
C PRO A 44 -18.36 -5.98 22.38
N ILE A 45 -17.49 -5.81 23.37
CA ILE A 45 -16.02 -5.91 23.23
C ILE A 45 -15.60 -7.25 22.59
N ALA A 46 -16.16 -8.36 23.05
CA ALA A 46 -15.85 -9.69 22.50
C ALA A 46 -16.19 -9.79 21.00
N ARG A 47 -17.30 -9.18 20.59
CA ARG A 47 -17.74 -9.15 19.19
C ARG A 47 -16.85 -8.23 18.35
N GLY A 48 -16.49 -7.07 18.89
CA GLY A 48 -15.54 -6.15 18.25
C GLY A 48 -14.17 -6.78 18.02
N ALA A 49 -13.66 -7.57 18.97
CA ALA A 49 -12.39 -8.29 18.81
C ALA A 49 -12.44 -9.31 17.67
N VAL A 50 -13.50 -10.13 17.61
CA VAL A 50 -13.69 -11.12 16.52
C VAL A 50 -13.82 -10.43 15.17
N TYR A 51 -14.60 -9.35 15.09
CA TYR A 51 -14.71 -8.57 13.84
C TYR A 51 -13.42 -7.86 13.46
N GLY A 52 -12.62 -7.43 14.42
CA GLY A 52 -11.28 -6.89 14.19
C GLY A 52 -10.41 -7.87 13.39
N VAL A 53 -10.34 -9.12 13.83
CA VAL A 53 -9.59 -10.17 13.13
C VAL A 53 -10.22 -10.53 11.78
N PHE A 54 -11.54 -10.76 11.76
CA PHE A 54 -12.26 -11.18 10.56
C PHE A 54 -12.13 -10.15 9.42
N TRP A 55 -12.30 -8.86 9.71
CA TRP A 55 -12.23 -7.78 8.71
C TRP A 55 -10.79 -7.31 8.43
N ALA A 56 -9.85 -7.51 9.33
CA ALA A 56 -8.44 -7.21 9.05
C ALA A 56 -7.87 -8.09 7.93
N LEU A 57 -8.34 -9.34 7.78
CA LEU A 57 -7.89 -10.24 6.71
C LEU A 57 -8.10 -9.65 5.30
N PRO A 58 -9.34 -9.38 4.84
CA PRO A 58 -9.55 -8.81 3.51
C PRO A 58 -8.96 -7.40 3.39
N ALA A 59 -9.00 -6.58 4.44
CA ALA A 59 -8.45 -5.22 4.40
C ALA A 59 -6.92 -5.22 4.22
N ALA A 60 -6.18 -6.06 4.96
CA ALA A 60 -4.73 -6.20 4.81
C ALA A 60 -4.36 -6.75 3.43
N PHE A 61 -5.14 -7.69 2.91
CA PHE A 61 -4.95 -8.23 1.57
C PHE A 61 -5.12 -7.16 0.49
N LEU A 62 -6.16 -6.33 0.59
CA LEU A 62 -6.39 -5.21 -0.32
C LEU A 62 -5.26 -4.18 -0.26
N ILE A 63 -4.77 -3.84 0.94
CA ILE A 63 -3.63 -2.92 1.10
C ILE A 63 -2.38 -3.47 0.42
N ALA A 64 -2.06 -4.75 0.63
CA ALA A 64 -0.89 -5.38 0.02
C ALA A 64 -0.99 -5.40 -1.51
N ILE A 65 -2.16 -5.74 -2.08
CA ILE A 65 -2.38 -5.70 -3.53
C ILE A 65 -2.28 -4.28 -4.07
N ALA A 66 -2.94 -3.31 -3.42
CA ALA A 66 -2.92 -1.92 -3.85
C ALA A 66 -1.49 -1.38 -3.89
N SER A 67 -0.71 -1.65 -2.84
CA SER A 67 0.71 -1.30 -2.74
C SER A 67 1.55 -1.89 -3.89
N GLN A 68 1.36 -3.16 -4.21
CA GLN A 68 2.06 -3.80 -5.34
C GLN A 68 1.64 -3.23 -6.71
N ASN A 69 0.35 -2.92 -6.87
CA ASN A 69 -0.18 -2.30 -8.09
C ASN A 69 0.39 -0.88 -8.28
N GLU A 70 0.46 -0.09 -7.21
CA GLU A 70 1.08 1.23 -7.25
C GLU A 70 2.57 1.16 -7.61
N LYS A 71 3.32 0.26 -6.97
CA LYS A 71 4.73 -0.01 -7.32
C LYS A 71 4.89 -0.35 -8.80
N ARG A 72 4.05 -1.25 -9.32
CA ARG A 72 4.08 -1.65 -10.74
C ARG A 72 3.78 -0.48 -11.67
N LYS A 73 2.78 0.34 -11.34
CA LYS A 73 2.42 1.56 -12.09
C LYS A 73 3.59 2.54 -12.14
N ARG A 74 4.26 2.78 -11.01
CA ARG A 74 5.43 3.67 -10.94
C ARG A 74 6.58 3.17 -11.81
N ARG A 75 6.88 1.87 -11.79
CA ARG A 75 7.92 1.27 -12.66
C ARG A 75 7.60 1.44 -14.14
N GLY A 76 6.33 1.30 -14.52
CA GLY A 76 5.89 1.55 -15.91
C GLY A 76 6.11 3.01 -16.34
N LEU A 77 5.76 3.96 -15.48
CA LEU A 77 5.96 5.40 -15.76
C LEU A 77 7.44 5.79 -15.90
N LEU A 78 8.33 5.18 -15.11
CA LEU A 78 9.77 5.41 -15.24
C LEU A 78 10.30 4.90 -16.58
N ASN A 79 9.93 3.68 -16.99
CA ASN A 79 10.34 3.12 -18.27
C ASN A 79 9.90 3.97 -19.47
N VAL A 80 8.68 4.54 -19.43
CA VAL A 80 8.18 5.45 -20.47
C VAL A 80 8.96 6.76 -20.50
N LYS A 81 9.37 7.28 -19.33
CA LYS A 81 10.17 8.49 -19.23
C LYS A 81 11.57 8.27 -19.83
N ASP A 82 12.22 7.16 -19.50
CA ASP A 82 13.55 6.81 -20.00
C ASP A 82 13.55 6.72 -21.54
N GLU A 83 12.51 6.09 -22.14
CA GLU A 83 12.34 6.01 -23.60
C GLU A 83 12.13 7.40 -24.27
N HIS A 84 11.43 8.32 -23.60
CA HIS A 84 11.22 9.66 -24.12
C HIS A 84 12.50 10.52 -24.08
N ASP A 85 13.30 10.40 -23.01
CA ASP A 85 14.57 11.12 -22.88
C ASP A 85 15.59 10.60 -23.92
N ASP A 86 15.63 9.29 -24.21
CA ASP A 86 16.50 8.70 -25.25
C ASP A 86 16.15 9.18 -26.67
N THR A 87 14.86 9.18 -27.02
CA THR A 87 14.39 9.58 -28.36
C THR A 87 14.61 11.07 -28.64
N THR A 88 14.44 11.93 -27.63
CA THR A 88 14.68 13.37 -27.79
C THR A 88 16.17 13.71 -27.82
N GLY A 89 17.00 13.04 -27.00
CA GLY A 89 18.46 13.19 -27.01
C GLY A 89 19.11 12.78 -28.34
N SER A 90 18.62 11.71 -28.96
CA SER A 90 19.14 11.24 -30.26
C SER A 90 18.80 12.15 -31.45
N SER A 91 17.74 12.96 -31.36
CA SER A 91 17.31 13.88 -32.44
C SER A 91 17.99 15.25 -32.41
N ALA A 92 18.73 15.55 -31.33
CA ALA A 92 19.47 16.80 -31.15
C ALA A 92 20.99 16.67 -31.45
N SER A 93 21.44 15.50 -31.88
CA SER A 93 22.83 15.18 -32.28
C SER A 93 22.93 15.05 -33.80
#